data_AF-A0A1C0TYY2-F1
#
_entry.id   AF-A0A1C0TYY2-F1
#
_cell.length_a   1.000
_cell.length_b   1.000
_cell.length_c   1.000
_cell.angle_alpha   90.00
_cell.angle_beta   90.00
_cell.angle_gamma   90.00
#
_symmetry.space_group_name_H-M   'P 1'
#
loop_
_entity.id
_entity.type
_entity.pdbx_description
1 polymer ?
#
loop_
_entity_poly.entity_id
_entity_poly.type
_entity_poly.pdbx_seq_one_letter_code
_entity_poly.pdbx_strand_id
1 'polypeptide(L)'
;MPVMLAVYPLLTAAEYVVSACAGLLIGIGITDNPEQEILDDNAHASVVAGGRDIGNDVKLGEAKANERIARITKSGVLARSTEKCELCPANTSTPAREKRSFGNDINLQYQIYITGAKHGPGWIEEWDFATVSFDGFQRSACLLQETKGAYDQFFLDEANVKFFWSGTKNIMSQAKTQNSVVIATPPNNLSWYFMERLSFTFFSRLFMDKNLIISTYHIPLSV
;
A
#
# COMPACT_ATOMS: atom_id res chain seq x y z
N MET A 1 44.45 2.77 34.91
CA MET A 1 43.48 3.87 34.73
C MET A 1 42.29 3.30 33.95
N PRO A 2 41.10 3.17 34.57
CA PRO A 2 39.88 2.75 33.88
C PRO A 2 39.07 3.97 33.44
N VAL A 3 38.33 3.87 32.32
CA VAL A 3 37.19 4.70 31.84
C VAL A 3 37.03 4.30 30.36
N MET A 4 35.90 3.92 29.78
CA MET A 4 34.51 3.69 30.21
C MET A 4 33.87 2.82 29.12
N LEU A 5 33.01 1.88 29.53
CA LEU A 5 32.07 1.18 28.66
C LEU A 5 31.08 2.18 28.05
N ALA A 6 30.86 2.10 26.74
CA ALA A 6 29.66 2.62 26.10
C ALA A 6 28.86 1.42 25.56
N VAL A 7 28.00 0.89 26.42
CA VAL A 7 26.87 0.04 26.04
C VAL A 7 25.81 0.96 25.46
N TYR A 8 25.61 0.93 24.15
CA TYR A 8 24.44 1.55 23.53
C TYR A 8 23.31 0.51 23.46
N PRO A 9 22.14 0.81 24.04
CA PRO A 9 21.01 -0.10 23.99
C PRO A 9 20.34 -0.09 22.62
N LEU A 10 19.81 -1.26 22.29
CA LEU A 10 18.89 -1.59 21.21
C LEU A 10 17.81 -0.51 21.02
N LEU A 11 17.63 -0.06 19.78
CA LEU A 11 16.33 0.43 19.33
C LEU A 11 15.99 -0.29 18.02
N THR A 12 15.22 -1.36 18.17
CA THR A 12 14.54 -2.08 17.11
C THR A 12 13.64 -1.10 16.35
N ALA A 13 13.84 -0.98 15.04
CA ALA A 13 12.97 -0.23 14.16
C ALA A 13 11.57 -0.85 14.19
N ALA A 14 10.69 -0.26 14.99
CA ALA A 14 9.28 -0.58 15.02
C ALA A 14 8.61 -0.08 13.73
N GLU A 15 8.17 -1.04 12.92
CA GLU A 15 6.89 -1.07 12.21
C GLU A 15 6.29 0.29 11.79
N TYR A 16 6.49 0.64 10.52
CA TYR A 16 5.56 1.50 9.80
C TYR A 16 4.55 0.61 9.05
N VAL A 17 3.44 0.27 9.71
CA VAL A 17 2.20 -0.15 9.02
C VAL A 17 1.14 0.88 9.33
N VAL A 18 1.11 1.95 8.53
CA VAL A 18 -0.05 2.83 8.48
C VAL A 18 -1.13 2.09 7.68
N SER A 19 -1.92 1.29 8.39
CA SER A 19 -3.11 0.64 7.85
C SER A 19 -4.16 1.71 7.51
N ALA A 20 -4.13 2.19 6.27
CA ALA A 20 -5.19 3.01 5.69
C ALA A 20 -6.42 2.15 5.39
N CYS A 21 -7.16 1.78 6.44
CA CYS A 21 -8.55 1.34 6.34
C CYS A 21 -9.44 2.41 6.99
N ALA A 22 -9.40 3.63 6.45
CA ALA A 22 -10.36 4.67 6.76
C ALA A 22 -11.09 5.07 5.48
N GLY A 23 -12.06 4.26 5.08
CA GLY A 23 -13.12 4.71 4.19
C GLY A 23 -14.23 5.34 5.03
N LEU A 24 -14.44 6.65 4.88
CA LEU A 24 -15.76 7.24 5.12
C LEU A 24 -15.97 8.45 4.19
N LEU A 25 -16.94 8.31 3.29
CA LEU A 25 -17.61 9.38 2.55
C LEU A 25 -18.72 9.99 3.43
N ILE A 26 -19.04 11.27 3.16
CA ILE A 26 -20.28 12.08 3.34
C ILE A 26 -19.78 13.52 3.60
N GLY A 27 -20.16 14.63 2.95
CA GLY A 27 -21.30 14.97 2.10
C GLY A 27 -21.87 16.35 2.56
N ILE A 28 -21.56 17.41 1.80
CA ILE A 28 -22.24 18.73 1.55
C ILE A 28 -23.05 19.45 2.68
N GLY A 29 -22.74 20.75 2.88
CA GLY A 29 -23.64 21.82 3.41
C GLY A 29 -22.86 23.12 3.71
N ILE A 30 -22.73 24.07 2.77
CA ILE A 30 -23.46 25.37 2.63
C ILE A 30 -23.34 26.32 3.84
N THR A 31 -22.58 27.41 3.60
CA THR A 31 -22.62 28.83 4.06
C THR A 31 -22.69 29.12 5.58
N ASP A 32 -22.08 30.15 6.17
CA ASP A 32 -21.88 31.54 5.77
C ASP A 32 -20.53 32.10 6.28
N ASN A 33 -19.93 32.97 5.47
CA ASN A 33 -18.96 33.99 5.88
C ASN A 33 -19.75 35.23 6.36
N PRO A 34 -19.25 35.97 7.35
CA PRO A 34 -18.97 37.37 7.02
C PRO A 34 -17.60 37.85 7.54
N GLU A 35 -16.90 38.55 6.64
CA GLU A 35 -15.96 39.64 6.90
C GLU A 35 -16.59 40.64 7.92
N GLN A 36 -15.93 41.44 8.75
CA GLN A 36 -14.68 42.21 8.65
C GLN A 36 -14.59 42.98 9.99
N GLU A 37 -13.41 43.19 10.60
CA GLU A 37 -12.97 44.54 11.01
C GLU A 37 -11.50 44.51 11.48
N ILE A 38 -10.71 45.44 10.93
CA ILE A 38 -9.34 45.80 11.30
C ILE A 38 -9.43 47.12 12.09
N LEU A 39 -8.58 47.30 13.11
CA LEU A 39 -7.94 48.52 13.66
C LEU A 39 -7.61 48.20 15.15
N ASP A 40 -6.45 48.47 15.76
CA ASP A 40 -5.37 49.40 15.48
C ASP A 40 -4.08 48.98 16.23
N ASP A 41 -2.96 49.51 15.76
CA ASP A 41 -1.60 49.26 16.21
C ASP A 41 -1.20 49.92 17.55
N ASN A 42 -0.31 49.21 18.26
CA ASN A 42 0.77 49.67 19.16
C ASN A 42 0.46 50.28 20.55
N ALA A 43 0.66 49.46 21.58
CA ALA A 43 1.32 49.89 22.82
C ALA A 43 2.18 48.76 23.41
N HIS A 44 3.48 49.02 23.58
CA HIS A 44 4.44 48.13 24.20
C HIS A 44 4.09 47.83 25.67
N ALA A 45 3.92 46.55 26.00
CA ALA A 45 4.12 46.03 27.35
C ALA A 45 4.66 44.60 27.27
N SER A 46 5.82 44.37 27.87
CA SER A 46 6.49 43.08 27.98
C SER A 46 5.59 42.03 28.64
N VAL A 47 5.34 40.90 27.98
CA VAL A 47 4.85 39.68 28.65
C VAL A 47 5.92 38.61 28.52
N VAL A 48 6.42 38.26 29.70
CA VAL A 48 7.33 37.18 30.03
C VAL A 48 6.98 35.89 29.28
N ALA A 49 8.01 35.22 28.76
CA ALA A 49 7.94 33.86 28.25
C ALA A 49 7.31 32.93 29.30
N GLY A 50 6.03 32.59 29.13
CA GLY A 50 5.42 31.46 29.81
C GLY A 50 5.88 30.18 29.12
N GLY A 51 6.89 29.52 29.69
CA GLY A 51 7.34 28.21 29.23
C GLY A 51 6.17 27.22 29.27
N ARG A 52 5.67 26.81 28.10
CA ARG A 52 4.76 25.68 27.99
C ARG A 52 5.55 24.42 28.33
N ASP A 53 5.16 23.75 29.41
CA ASP A 53 5.77 22.49 29.83
C ASP A 53 5.32 21.37 28.88
N ILE A 54 6.01 21.28 27.74
CA ILE A 54 5.78 20.28 26.68
C ILE A 54 5.74 18.86 27.27
N GLY A 55 6.47 18.60 28.36
CA GLY A 55 6.47 17.30 29.04
C GLY A 55 5.13 16.93 29.66
N ASN A 56 4.37 17.90 30.18
CA ASN A 56 3.05 17.65 30.74
C ASN A 56 1.98 17.48 29.65
N ASP A 57 2.11 18.21 28.55
CA ASP A 57 1.20 18.09 27.40
C ASP A 57 1.34 16.72 26.72
N VAL A 58 2.57 16.20 26.62
CA VAL A 58 2.86 14.85 26.10
C VAL A 58 2.28 13.78 27.02
N LYS A 59 2.52 13.86 28.34
CA LYS A 59 1.96 12.91 29.31
C LYS A 59 0.42 12.91 29.31
N LEU A 60 -0.19 14.07 29.15
CA LEU A 60 -1.65 14.19 29.04
C LEU A 60 -2.15 13.59 27.72
N GLY A 61 -1.40 13.76 26.63
CA GLY A 61 -1.68 13.14 25.33
C GLY A 61 -1.60 11.60 25.39
N GLU A 62 -0.54 11.07 25.99
CA GLU A 62 -0.35 9.62 26.19
C GLU A 62 -1.44 9.03 27.08
N ALA A 63 -1.80 9.70 28.18
CA ALA A 63 -2.88 9.25 29.06
C ALA A 63 -4.23 9.17 28.32
N LYS A 64 -4.56 10.20 27.52
CA LYS A 64 -5.79 10.22 26.71
C LYS A 64 -5.77 9.17 25.61
N ALA A 65 -4.63 8.94 24.97
CA ALA A 65 -4.47 7.89 23.97
C ALA A 65 -4.65 6.49 24.58
N ASN A 66 -4.02 6.23 25.72
CA ASN A 66 -4.13 4.96 26.44
C ASN A 66 -5.54 4.70 26.96
N GLU A 67 -6.23 5.73 27.45
CA GLU A 67 -7.63 5.62 27.86
C GLU A 67 -8.54 5.31 26.66
N ARG A 68 -8.27 5.93 25.50
CA ARG A 68 -8.98 5.65 24.25
C ARG A 68 -8.73 4.22 23.78
N ILE A 69 -7.49 3.74 23.83
CA ILE A 69 -7.13 2.36 23.50
C ILE A 69 -7.83 1.39 24.46
N ALA A 70 -7.76 1.62 25.77
CA ALA A 70 -8.43 0.78 26.77
C ALA A 70 -9.95 0.74 26.55
N ARG A 71 -10.57 1.85 26.16
CA ARG A 71 -12.00 1.93 25.82
C ARG A 71 -12.33 1.14 24.55
N ILE A 72 -11.47 1.20 23.53
CA ILE A 72 -11.58 0.44 22.26
C ILE A 72 -11.37 -1.07 22.49
N THR A 73 -10.44 -1.44 23.37
CA THR A 73 -10.20 -2.82 23.78
C THR A 73 -11.37 -3.36 24.58
N LYS A 74 -11.91 -2.58 25.53
CA LYS A 74 -13.06 -2.95 26.35
C LYS A 74 -14.38 -3.01 25.57
N SER A 75 -14.53 -2.21 24.52
CA SER A 75 -15.70 -2.26 23.63
C SER A 75 -15.64 -3.38 22.59
N GLY A 76 -14.53 -4.14 22.52
CA GLY A 76 -14.33 -5.20 21.54
C GLY A 76 -14.19 -4.68 20.10
N VAL A 77 -14.04 -3.38 19.88
CA VAL A 77 -13.87 -2.79 18.55
C VAL A 77 -12.55 -3.26 17.91
N LEU A 78 -11.54 -3.59 18.73
CA LEU A 78 -10.32 -4.24 18.25
C LEU A 78 -10.54 -5.71 17.84
N ALA A 79 -11.44 -6.44 18.52
CA ALA A 79 -11.79 -7.83 18.17
C ALA A 79 -12.63 -7.90 16.87
N ARG A 80 -13.41 -6.86 16.58
CA ARG A 80 -14.12 -6.70 15.30
C ARG A 80 -13.16 -6.45 14.10
N SER A 81 -11.86 -6.25 14.36
CA SER A 81 -10.84 -6.01 13.32
C SER A 81 -10.17 -7.29 12.81
N THR A 82 -10.23 -8.42 13.51
CA THR A 82 -9.54 -9.65 13.09
C THR A 82 -10.46 -10.63 12.35
N GLU A 83 -11.77 -10.62 12.64
CA GLU A 83 -12.76 -11.45 11.92
C GLU A 83 -12.91 -11.04 10.44
N LYS A 84 -12.67 -9.78 10.10
CA LYS A 84 -12.76 -9.29 8.72
C LYS A 84 -11.65 -9.86 7.82
N CYS A 85 -10.54 -10.31 8.40
CA CYS A 85 -9.39 -10.87 7.69
C CYS A 85 -9.59 -12.32 7.23
N GLU A 86 -10.58 -13.05 7.78
CA GLU A 86 -10.95 -14.39 7.29
C GLU A 86 -12.04 -14.35 6.20
N LEU A 87 -12.68 -13.20 6.00
CA LEU A 87 -13.83 -13.02 5.11
C LEU A 87 -13.47 -12.59 3.67
N CYS A 88 -12.18 -12.55 3.29
CA CYS A 88 -11.78 -12.20 1.93
C CYS A 88 -12.32 -13.24 0.93
N PRO A 89 -13.14 -12.89 -0.08
CA PRO A 89 -13.68 -13.85 -1.04
C PRO A 89 -12.58 -14.66 -1.75
N ALA A 90 -11.43 -14.03 -2.05
CA ALA A 90 -10.31 -14.71 -2.68
C ALA A 90 -9.72 -15.85 -1.82
N ASN A 91 -9.93 -15.83 -0.50
CA ASN A 91 -9.47 -16.86 0.45
C ASN A 91 -10.15 -18.22 0.25
N THR A 92 -11.29 -18.25 -0.45
CA THR A 92 -12.02 -19.48 -0.80
C THR A 92 -11.34 -20.31 -1.88
N SER A 93 -10.37 -19.73 -2.59
CA SER A 93 -9.60 -20.43 -3.61
C SER A 93 -8.32 -21.05 -3.04
N THR A 94 -7.64 -21.83 -3.87
CA THR A 94 -6.40 -22.52 -3.50
C THR A 94 -5.26 -22.05 -4.39
N PRO A 95 -4.01 -21.99 -3.88
CA PRO A 95 -2.86 -21.72 -4.73
C PRO A 95 -2.77 -22.75 -5.86
N ALA A 96 -2.47 -22.27 -7.07
CA ALA A 96 -2.23 -23.08 -8.25
C ALA A 96 -0.73 -23.17 -8.50
N ARG A 97 -0.21 -24.38 -8.77
CA ARG A 97 1.19 -24.55 -9.16
C ARG A 97 1.30 -24.33 -10.66
N GLU A 98 1.77 -23.16 -11.04
CA GLU A 98 1.93 -22.79 -12.42
C GLU A 98 3.30 -23.20 -12.93
N LYS A 99 3.30 -23.95 -14.03
CA LYS A 99 4.52 -24.28 -14.77
C LYS A 99 4.81 -23.12 -15.70
N ARG A 100 5.88 -22.38 -15.42
CA ARG A 100 6.26 -21.20 -16.19
C ARG A 100 7.68 -21.38 -16.72
N SER A 101 7.85 -21.09 -18.00
CA SER A 101 9.16 -20.73 -18.55
C SER A 101 9.23 -19.21 -18.50
N PHE A 102 9.95 -18.67 -17.53
CA PHE A 102 9.99 -17.22 -17.30
C PHE A 102 10.77 -16.46 -18.37
N GLY A 103 11.45 -17.17 -19.27
CA GLY A 103 12.33 -16.63 -20.31
C GLY A 103 13.61 -16.01 -19.73
N ASN A 104 13.45 -15.04 -18.83
CA ASN A 104 14.49 -14.40 -18.04
C ASN A 104 14.25 -14.68 -16.54
N ASP A 105 15.26 -15.27 -15.88
CA ASP A 105 15.21 -15.64 -14.46
C ASP A 105 14.87 -14.47 -13.54
N ILE A 106 15.16 -13.23 -13.95
CA ILE A 106 14.83 -12.03 -13.17
C ILE A 106 13.33 -11.84 -12.97
N ASN A 107 12.49 -12.28 -13.93
CA ASN A 107 11.04 -12.21 -13.79
C ASN A 107 10.55 -13.08 -12.63
N LEU A 108 11.05 -14.32 -12.59
CA LEU A 108 10.75 -15.26 -11.51
C LEU A 108 11.26 -14.71 -10.17
N GLN A 109 12.51 -14.25 -10.12
CA GLN A 109 13.09 -13.68 -8.90
C GLN A 109 12.26 -12.50 -8.39
N TYR A 110 11.83 -11.62 -9.29
CA TYR A 110 11.00 -10.49 -8.93
C TYR A 110 9.62 -10.90 -8.43
N GLN A 111 8.95 -11.85 -9.09
CA GLN A 111 7.67 -12.38 -8.63
C GLN A 111 7.79 -12.96 -7.22
N ILE A 112 8.79 -13.82 -6.97
CA ILE A 112 9.06 -14.39 -5.64
C ILE A 112 9.30 -13.30 -4.60
N TYR A 113 10.10 -12.29 -4.95
CA TYR A 113 10.43 -11.19 -4.04
C TYR A 113 9.18 -10.42 -3.58
N ILE A 114 8.25 -10.15 -4.50
CA ILE A 114 7.03 -9.38 -4.20
C ILE A 114 5.96 -10.21 -3.51
N THR A 115 5.75 -11.46 -3.95
CA THR A 115 4.62 -12.27 -3.51
C THR A 115 4.96 -13.20 -2.35
N GLY A 116 6.24 -13.49 -2.14
CA GLY A 116 6.68 -14.53 -1.22
C GLY A 116 6.19 -15.93 -1.61
N ALA A 117 5.81 -16.13 -2.88
CA ALA A 117 5.24 -17.38 -3.35
C ALA A 117 6.19 -18.56 -3.13
N LYS A 118 5.62 -19.70 -2.75
CA LYS A 118 6.37 -20.96 -2.77
C LYS A 118 6.73 -21.28 -4.21
N HIS A 119 7.92 -21.81 -4.39
CA HIS A 119 8.46 -22.10 -5.70
C HIS A 119 9.38 -23.31 -5.63
N GLY A 120 9.70 -23.85 -6.79
CA GLY A 120 10.68 -24.90 -6.95
C GLY A 120 11.15 -24.99 -8.40
N PRO A 121 11.92 -26.02 -8.75
CA PRO A 121 12.44 -26.16 -10.12
C PRO A 121 11.30 -26.18 -11.15
N GLY A 122 11.19 -25.11 -11.94
CA GLY A 122 10.20 -24.98 -13.04
C GLY A 122 8.76 -24.69 -12.62
N TRP A 123 8.50 -24.31 -11.36
CA TRP A 123 7.15 -23.92 -10.92
C TRP A 123 7.16 -22.84 -9.84
N ILE A 124 6.07 -22.08 -9.80
CA ILE A 124 5.74 -21.10 -8.77
C ILE A 124 4.28 -21.27 -8.36
N GLU A 125 3.93 -20.97 -7.11
CA GLU A 125 2.54 -20.85 -6.67
C GLU A 125 1.99 -19.48 -7.11
N GLU A 126 0.96 -19.52 -7.97
CA GLU A 126 0.10 -18.38 -8.30
C GLU A 126 -1.25 -18.55 -7.59
N TRP A 127 -2.09 -17.53 -7.65
CA TRP A 127 -3.41 -17.54 -7.03
C TRP A 127 -4.50 -17.44 -8.10
N ASP A 128 -5.23 -18.53 -8.30
CA ASP A 128 -6.41 -18.53 -9.16
C ASP A 128 -7.65 -18.18 -8.36
N PHE A 129 -8.38 -17.15 -8.78
CA PHE A 129 -9.64 -16.76 -8.17
C PHE A 129 -10.63 -16.31 -9.23
N ALA A 130 -11.87 -16.81 -9.17
CA ALA A 130 -12.92 -16.51 -10.15
C ALA A 130 -12.45 -16.73 -11.61
N THR A 131 -11.72 -17.83 -11.86
CA THR A 131 -11.11 -18.20 -13.17
C THR A 131 -10.07 -17.22 -13.71
N VAL A 132 -9.57 -16.32 -12.87
CA VAL A 132 -8.53 -15.34 -13.21
C VAL A 132 -7.30 -15.64 -12.35
N SER A 133 -6.15 -15.70 -13.01
CA SER A 133 -4.86 -15.89 -12.36
C SER A 133 -4.27 -14.56 -11.89
N PHE A 134 -3.62 -14.62 -10.73
CA PHE A 134 -2.87 -13.56 -10.10
C PHE A 134 -1.52 -14.12 -9.64
N ASP A 135 -0.46 -13.33 -9.73
CA ASP A 135 0.88 -13.77 -9.33
C ASP A 135 1.01 -14.09 -7.83
N GLY A 136 0.16 -13.50 -6.99
CA GLY A 136 0.14 -13.74 -5.55
C GLY A 136 -1.13 -13.27 -4.83
N PHE A 137 -1.28 -13.68 -3.57
CA PHE A 137 -2.39 -13.27 -2.71
C PHE A 137 -1.96 -13.14 -1.24
N GLN A 138 -2.15 -11.96 -0.66
CA GLN A 138 -1.93 -11.70 0.77
C GLN A 138 -3.26 -11.79 1.52
N ARG A 139 -3.46 -12.91 2.22
CA ARG A 139 -4.70 -13.22 2.95
C ARG A 139 -5.09 -12.14 3.95
N SER A 140 -4.14 -11.63 4.74
CA SER A 140 -4.40 -10.66 5.81
C SER A 140 -4.96 -9.32 5.31
N ALA A 141 -4.70 -8.97 4.05
CA ALA A 141 -5.09 -7.69 3.44
C ALA A 141 -6.14 -7.84 2.33
N CYS A 142 -6.66 -9.05 2.08
CA CYS A 142 -7.48 -9.37 0.91
C CYS A 142 -6.84 -8.88 -0.41
N LEU A 143 -5.51 -8.95 -0.52
CA LEU A 143 -4.77 -8.29 -1.58
C LEU A 143 -4.29 -9.29 -2.63
N LEU A 144 -4.87 -9.21 -3.83
CA LEU A 144 -4.39 -9.90 -5.01
C LEU A 144 -3.24 -9.09 -5.63
N GLN A 145 -2.22 -9.79 -6.14
CA GLN A 145 -0.96 -9.20 -6.60
C GLN A 145 -0.66 -9.60 -8.04
N GLU A 146 -0.16 -8.66 -8.82
CA GLU A 146 0.43 -8.88 -10.15
C GLU A 146 1.83 -8.27 -10.17
N THR A 147 2.78 -8.90 -10.86
CA THR A 147 4.18 -8.50 -10.91
C THR A 147 4.66 -8.40 -12.36
N LYS A 148 5.49 -7.39 -12.64
CA LYS A 148 6.11 -7.16 -13.95
C LYS A 148 7.60 -6.85 -13.75
N GLY A 149 8.46 -7.82 -14.08
CA GLY A 149 9.93 -7.72 -13.99
C GLY A 149 10.59 -7.57 -15.36
N ALA A 150 11.70 -6.83 -15.46
CA ALA A 150 12.40 -6.62 -16.74
C ALA A 150 11.49 -6.16 -17.90
N TYR A 151 10.49 -5.31 -17.65
CA TYR A 151 9.61 -4.76 -18.66
C TYR A 151 10.17 -3.51 -19.33
N ASP A 152 11.07 -2.74 -18.69
CA ASP A 152 11.62 -1.51 -19.29
C ASP A 152 12.37 -1.80 -20.60
N GLN A 153 12.79 -3.04 -20.83
CA GLN A 153 13.35 -3.50 -22.11
C GLN A 153 12.40 -3.26 -23.31
N PHE A 154 11.09 -3.08 -23.08
CA PHE A 154 10.09 -2.81 -24.12
C PHE A 154 9.79 -1.32 -24.34
N PHE A 155 10.42 -0.43 -23.55
CA PHE A 155 10.12 1.00 -23.56
C PHE A 155 11.26 1.79 -24.20
N LEU A 156 10.90 2.92 -24.82
CA LEU A 156 11.82 3.95 -25.27
C LEU A 156 11.96 5.03 -24.19
N ASP A 157 10.82 5.38 -23.58
CA ASP A 157 10.69 6.32 -22.47
C ASP A 157 9.39 6.04 -21.69
N GLU A 158 9.01 6.92 -20.76
CA GLU A 158 7.82 6.75 -19.91
C GLU A 158 6.47 6.83 -20.64
N ALA A 159 6.46 7.35 -21.87
CA ALA A 159 5.26 7.54 -22.68
C ALA A 159 5.24 6.63 -23.92
N ASN A 160 6.41 6.16 -24.37
CA ASN A 160 6.57 5.46 -25.63
C ASN A 160 7.10 4.04 -25.43
N VAL A 161 6.37 3.08 -26.01
CA VAL A 161 6.83 1.70 -26.17
C VAL A 161 7.61 1.55 -27.46
N LYS A 162 8.50 0.56 -27.53
CA LYS A 162 9.20 0.21 -28.78
C LYS A 162 8.19 -0.22 -29.84
N PHE A 163 8.36 0.27 -31.08
CA PHE A 163 7.37 0.11 -32.16
C PHE A 163 6.98 -1.35 -32.46
N PHE A 164 7.92 -2.28 -32.26
CA PHE A 164 7.71 -3.71 -32.51
C PHE A 164 7.01 -4.43 -31.36
N TRP A 165 6.84 -3.79 -30.19
CA TRP A 165 6.21 -4.39 -29.04
C TRP A 165 4.71 -4.09 -29.01
N SER A 166 3.91 -5.17 -29.07
CA SER A 166 2.44 -5.11 -29.02
C SER A 166 1.86 -5.55 -27.68
N GLY A 167 2.72 -5.79 -26.67
CA GLY A 167 2.34 -6.37 -25.37
C GLY A 167 1.40 -5.51 -24.53
N THR A 168 1.30 -4.20 -24.80
CA THR A 168 0.38 -3.28 -24.12
C THR A 168 -1.07 -3.77 -24.16
N LYS A 169 -1.53 -4.32 -25.29
CA LYS A 169 -2.93 -4.80 -25.43
C LYS A 169 -3.22 -5.95 -24.47
N ASN A 170 -2.27 -6.89 -24.36
CA ASN A 170 -2.42 -8.07 -23.50
C ASN A 170 -2.40 -7.67 -22.03
N ILE A 171 -1.48 -6.78 -21.63
CA ILE A 171 -1.41 -6.26 -20.26
C ILE A 171 -2.69 -5.51 -19.90
N MET A 172 -3.21 -4.68 -20.79
CA MET A 172 -4.47 -3.98 -20.55
C MET A 172 -5.66 -4.92 -20.47
N SER A 173 -5.68 -5.99 -21.26
CA SER A 173 -6.72 -7.02 -21.16
C SER A 173 -6.65 -7.72 -19.79
N GLN A 174 -5.45 -8.11 -19.35
CA GLN A 174 -5.23 -8.75 -18.06
C GLN A 174 -5.67 -7.83 -16.90
N ALA A 175 -5.20 -6.58 -16.91
CA ALA A 175 -5.54 -5.58 -15.90
C ALA A 175 -7.05 -5.35 -15.81
N LYS A 176 -7.75 -5.25 -16.95
CA LYS A 176 -9.22 -5.11 -16.97
C LYS A 176 -9.93 -6.32 -16.38
N THR A 177 -9.53 -7.52 -16.79
CA THR A 177 -10.11 -8.77 -16.30
C THR A 177 -9.93 -8.91 -14.78
N GLN A 178 -8.72 -8.69 -14.29
CA GLN A 178 -8.42 -8.74 -12.86
C GLN A 178 -9.16 -7.65 -12.07
N ASN A 179 -9.21 -6.43 -12.60
CA ASN A 179 -9.96 -5.31 -12.01
C ASN A 179 -11.46 -5.62 -11.89
N SER A 180 -12.06 -6.24 -12.91
CA SER A 180 -13.47 -6.65 -12.87
C SER A 180 -13.76 -7.66 -11.77
N VAL A 181 -12.85 -8.62 -11.53
CA VAL A 181 -12.97 -9.56 -10.40
C VAL A 181 -12.98 -8.82 -9.08
N VAL A 182 -12.03 -7.90 -8.88
CA VAL A 182 -11.89 -7.15 -7.62
C VAL A 182 -13.08 -6.23 -7.34
N ILE A 183 -13.60 -5.53 -8.35
CA ILE A 183 -14.84 -4.73 -8.23
C ILE A 183 -16.03 -5.60 -7.79
N ALA A 184 -16.14 -6.80 -8.35
CA ALA A 184 -17.26 -7.70 -8.07
C ALA A 184 -17.15 -8.41 -6.72
N THR A 185 -15.98 -8.37 -6.06
CA THR A 185 -15.69 -9.20 -4.89
C THR A 185 -15.07 -8.43 -3.72
N PRO A 186 -15.67 -7.29 -3.28
CA PRO A 186 -15.19 -6.60 -2.09
C PRO A 186 -15.20 -7.54 -0.86
N PRO A 187 -14.24 -7.44 0.07
CA PRO A 187 -13.20 -6.41 0.18
C PRO A 187 -11.88 -6.76 -0.53
N ASN A 188 -11.86 -7.64 -1.55
CA ASN A 188 -10.64 -7.87 -2.32
C ASN A 188 -10.11 -6.55 -2.89
N ASN A 189 -8.78 -6.43 -2.97
CA ASN A 189 -8.06 -5.33 -3.62
C ASN A 189 -7.02 -5.90 -4.57
N LEU A 190 -6.54 -5.06 -5.50
CA LEU A 190 -5.54 -5.43 -6.50
C LEU A 190 -4.37 -4.45 -6.49
N SER A 191 -3.15 -4.98 -6.37
CA SER A 191 -1.93 -4.21 -6.56
C SER A 191 -1.06 -4.79 -7.67
N TRP A 192 -0.57 -3.92 -8.54
CA TRP A 192 0.39 -4.23 -9.58
C TRP A 192 1.75 -3.66 -9.22
N TYR A 193 2.77 -4.52 -9.24
CA TYR A 193 4.13 -4.20 -8.85
C TYR A 193 5.05 -4.24 -10.07
N PHE A 194 5.75 -3.15 -10.31
CA PHE A 194 6.67 -2.99 -11.42
C PHE A 194 8.10 -2.88 -10.87
N MET A 195 8.99 -3.70 -11.42
CA MET A 195 10.40 -3.68 -11.01
C MET A 195 11.09 -2.39 -11.43
N GLU A 196 10.70 -1.82 -12.56
CA GLU A 196 11.40 -0.72 -13.20
C GLU A 196 10.48 0.48 -13.47
N ARG A 197 11.09 1.65 -13.68
CA ARG A 197 10.42 2.94 -13.60
C ARG A 197 9.62 3.30 -14.85
N LEU A 198 10.07 2.92 -16.06
CA LEU A 198 9.38 3.30 -17.30
C LEU A 198 8.05 2.57 -17.41
N SER A 199 8.07 1.24 -17.23
CA SER A 199 6.90 0.38 -17.23
C SER A 199 5.91 0.74 -16.12
N PHE A 200 6.40 1.01 -14.90
CA PHE A 200 5.57 1.58 -13.83
C PHE A 200 4.85 2.84 -14.29
N THR A 201 5.61 3.86 -14.72
CA THR A 201 5.03 5.16 -15.05
C THR A 201 4.00 5.06 -16.18
N PHE A 202 4.33 4.30 -17.22
CA PHE A 202 3.45 4.10 -18.37
C PHE A 202 2.13 3.42 -17.98
N PHE A 203 2.20 2.27 -17.30
CA PHE A 203 1.00 1.50 -16.96
C PHE A 203 0.16 2.15 -15.87
N SER A 204 0.79 2.81 -14.89
CA SER A 204 0.07 3.59 -13.88
C SER A 204 -0.79 4.68 -14.52
N ARG A 205 -0.24 5.45 -15.47
CA ARG A 205 -1.01 6.44 -16.24
C ARG A 205 -2.15 5.76 -17.02
N LEU A 206 -1.84 4.67 -17.72
CA LEU A 206 -2.82 3.98 -18.55
C LEU A 206 -3.98 3.36 -17.73
N PHE A 207 -3.71 2.86 -16.52
CA PHE A 207 -4.74 2.34 -15.62
C PHE A 207 -5.62 3.45 -15.07
N MET A 208 -5.04 4.59 -14.69
CA MET A 208 -5.78 5.78 -14.27
C MET A 208 -6.68 6.31 -15.39
N ASP A 209 -6.16 6.45 -16.61
CA ASP A 209 -6.92 6.91 -17.78
C ASP A 209 -8.10 5.99 -18.14
N LYS A 210 -8.05 4.73 -17.71
CA LYS A 210 -9.11 3.72 -17.89
C LYS A 210 -9.98 3.53 -16.65
N ASN A 211 -9.78 4.33 -15.61
CA ASN A 211 -10.51 4.25 -14.33
C ASN A 211 -10.46 2.84 -13.72
N LEU A 212 -9.33 2.16 -13.83
CA LEU A 212 -9.12 0.88 -13.16
C LEU A 212 -8.78 1.14 -11.69
N ILE A 213 -9.42 0.43 -10.76
CA ILE A 213 -9.15 0.50 -9.32
C ILE A 213 -7.98 -0.41 -8.95
N ILE A 214 -6.81 -0.11 -9.51
CA ILE A 214 -5.58 -0.87 -9.33
C ILE A 214 -4.55 0.03 -8.64
N SER A 215 -4.07 -0.37 -7.47
CA SER A 215 -2.92 0.27 -6.86
C SER A 215 -1.66 -0.16 -7.60
N THR A 216 -0.77 0.79 -7.91
CA THR A 216 0.46 0.52 -8.65
C THR A 216 1.66 0.94 -7.81
N TYR A 217 2.70 0.12 -7.82
CA TYR A 217 3.93 0.37 -7.06
C TYR A 217 5.16 0.12 -7.92
N HIS A 218 6.14 1.00 -7.82
CA HIS A 218 7.49 0.76 -8.30
C HIS A 218 8.34 0.26 -7.14
N ILE A 219 8.71 -1.02 -7.17
CA ILE A 219 9.56 -1.65 -6.15
C ILE A 219 10.75 -2.28 -6.88
N PRO A 220 11.94 -1.65 -6.85
CA PRO A 220 13.10 -2.22 -7.52
C PRO A 220 13.58 -3.47 -6.80
N LEU A 221 14.00 -4.47 -7.58
CA LEU A 221 14.77 -5.60 -7.07
C LEU A 221 16.22 -5.16 -6.94
N SER A 222 16.71 -5.02 -5.71
CA SER A 222 18.13 -4.77 -5.45
C SER A 222 18.86 -6.09 -5.66
N VAL A 223 19.66 -6.15 -6.73
CA VAL A 223 20.49 -7.31 -7.10
C VAL A 223 21.85 -7.21 -6.41
#